data_AF-A0A4Y7WM70-F1
#
_entry.id   AF-A0A4Y7WM70-F1
#
_cell.length_a   1.000
_cell.length_b   1.000
_cell.length_c   1.000
_cell.angle_alpha   90.00
_cell.angle_beta   90.00
_cell.angle_gamma   90.00
#
_symmetry.space_group_name_H-M   'P 1'
#
loop_
_entity.id
_entity.type
_entity.pdbx_description
1 polymer ?
#
loop_
_entity_poly.entity_id
_entity_poly.type
_entity_poly.pdbx_seq_one_letter_code
_entity_poly.pdbx_strand_id
1 'polypeptide(L)'
;MSHDKLLLAIYDISGIQEYIFATNELKQNIGGSKIVGNLMKKELVYVFQGLEDPYKVKWEWESTTSFDLYDDVNLDAEVIFIGGGNALVVYGNKELYQKVNKELAIRLIEKSYSLTLMTESIEIETDKSYFAIYGELQKKLREAKEERVRPQPFGAYPISAQESFGGFPITQSNEKSTVQALKEQAVGSDDEMIPMPSEKNWALQISDLKKNQGEDSYIAVVHIDGNGIGEQLKKQLGGITGQENDEEHHFQHAVQKHRELSKFISTGYKELVKEVMAELNWNKKTLPIRPLIMDGDDLTFLCRGEWALPLVEKLLSKMEQHEGEVGLKLTACAGIAYVHGHFPFHVAYNISEACCKEAKGKRLLKGKEGSYIDFQLVRGSDTTERDVSGRGDEQLGRKRPYRLDEDLGALTKAIDVLQTERKRARESDFARSKQAQLYQAYLKTEEEIYNTMSKIKSRGFSFEDLDKALLLDAFELVDYYEKELFKESGDQSCSLLT
;
A
#
# COMPACT_ATOMS: atom_id res chain seq x y z
N MET A 1 44.11 11.13 15.11
CA MET A 1 43.60 11.19 13.73
C MET A 1 42.28 11.92 13.82
N SER A 2 42.06 12.91 12.94
CA SER A 2 40.79 13.64 12.88
C SER A 2 39.66 12.60 12.79
N HIS A 3 38.75 12.55 13.77
CA HIS A 3 37.50 11.84 13.54
C HIS A 3 36.82 12.62 12.41
N ASP A 4 36.79 12.05 11.20
CA ASP A 4 35.90 12.56 10.17
C ASP A 4 34.50 12.61 10.79
N LYS A 5 33.79 13.72 10.55
CA LYS A 5 32.43 13.87 11.08
C LYS A 5 31.57 12.76 10.51
N LEU A 6 30.86 12.04 11.39
CA LEU A 6 29.91 11.02 10.98
C LEU A 6 28.86 11.62 10.04
N LEU A 7 28.37 10.83 9.10
CA LEU A 7 27.38 11.24 8.10
C LEU A 7 26.12 10.40 8.27
N LEU A 8 24.98 11.05 8.50
CA LEU A 8 23.69 10.41 8.40
C LEU A 8 23.22 10.47 6.94
N ALA A 9 23.04 9.32 6.31
CA ALA A 9 22.63 9.18 4.92
C ALA A 9 21.29 8.46 4.80
N ILE A 10 20.43 8.96 3.92
CA ILE A 10 19.16 8.33 3.54
C ILE A 10 19.23 7.86 2.10
N TYR A 11 18.64 6.70 1.84
CA TYR A 11 18.47 6.10 0.53
C TYR A 11 16.98 5.88 0.28
N ASP A 12 16.54 6.12 -0.95
CA ASP A 12 15.16 5.96 -1.38
C ASP A 12 15.11 5.54 -2.85
N ILE A 13 14.35 4.49 -3.16
CA ILE A 13 14.16 4.01 -4.53
C ILE A 13 12.92 4.69 -5.11
N SER A 14 13.12 5.43 -6.20
CA SER A 14 12.05 6.12 -6.88
C SER A 14 11.52 5.32 -8.08
N GLY A 15 10.21 5.40 -8.31
CA GLY A 15 9.53 4.75 -9.44
C GLY A 15 8.96 3.36 -9.14
N ILE A 16 8.84 2.97 -7.87
CA ILE A 16 8.40 1.62 -7.45
C ILE A 16 7.05 1.24 -8.04
N GLN A 17 6.05 2.10 -7.92
CA GLN A 17 4.68 1.80 -8.32
C GLN A 17 4.60 1.70 -9.85
N GLU A 18 5.16 2.67 -10.56
CA GLU A 18 5.21 2.68 -12.02
C GLU A 18 5.98 1.45 -12.54
N TYR A 19 7.05 1.05 -11.86
CA TYR A 19 7.79 -0.16 -12.21
C TYR A 19 6.96 -1.42 -11.98
N ILE A 20 6.34 -1.61 -10.82
CA ILE A 20 5.56 -2.82 -10.52
C ILE A 20 4.41 -2.96 -11.51
N PHE A 21 3.62 -1.90 -11.73
CA PHE A 21 2.40 -1.91 -12.52
C PHE A 21 2.59 -1.61 -14.01
N ALA A 22 3.83 -1.59 -14.51
CA ALA A 22 4.15 -1.38 -15.93
C ALA A 22 3.71 -2.52 -16.88
N THR A 23 2.73 -3.33 -16.53
CA THR A 23 2.25 -4.43 -17.37
C THR A 23 0.88 -4.91 -16.89
N ASN A 24 0.11 -5.46 -17.82
CA ASN A 24 -1.19 -6.07 -17.51
C ASN A 24 -1.08 -7.56 -17.13
N GLU A 25 0.13 -8.11 -17.06
CA GLU A 25 0.35 -9.49 -16.66
C GLU A 25 0.65 -9.59 -15.17
N LEU A 26 -0.25 -10.25 -14.41
CA LEU A 26 -0.10 -10.41 -12.96
C LEU A 26 1.25 -11.05 -12.60
N LYS A 27 1.71 -12.06 -13.36
CA LYS A 27 3.02 -12.70 -13.12
C LYS A 27 4.17 -11.69 -13.17
N GLN A 28 4.16 -10.79 -14.16
CA GLN A 28 5.20 -9.78 -14.27
C GLN A 28 5.08 -8.74 -13.14
N ASN A 29 3.86 -8.37 -12.72
CA ASN A 29 3.65 -7.50 -11.55
C ASN A 29 4.18 -8.13 -10.26
N ILE A 30 3.96 -9.44 -10.08
CA ILE A 30 4.53 -10.24 -8.99
C ILE A 30 6.06 -10.20 -9.02
N GLY A 31 6.65 -10.40 -10.20
CA GLY A 31 8.08 -10.31 -10.42
C GLY A 31 8.65 -8.94 -10.07
N GLY A 32 7.99 -7.87 -10.52
CA GLY A 32 8.37 -6.49 -10.22
C GLY A 32 8.34 -6.20 -8.71
N SER A 33 7.29 -6.66 -8.03
CA SER A 33 7.13 -6.60 -6.58
C SER A 33 8.28 -7.31 -5.85
N LYS A 34 8.62 -8.55 -6.24
CA LYS A 34 9.74 -9.31 -5.68
C LYS A 34 11.09 -8.62 -5.91
N ILE A 35 11.30 -8.01 -7.09
CA ILE A 35 12.51 -7.22 -7.37
C ILE A 35 12.59 -6.05 -6.39
N VAL A 36 11.55 -5.21 -6.31
CA VAL A 36 11.52 -4.02 -5.44
C VAL A 36 11.77 -4.39 -3.98
N GLY A 37 11.06 -5.38 -3.45
CA GLY A 37 11.18 -5.79 -2.04
C GLY A 37 12.58 -6.30 -1.68
N ASN A 38 13.30 -6.85 -2.66
CA ASN A 38 14.68 -7.31 -2.48
C ASN A 38 15.72 -6.25 -2.82
N LEU A 39 15.37 -5.22 -3.60
CA LEU A 39 16.33 -4.30 -4.20
C LEU A 39 17.14 -3.56 -3.15
N MET A 40 16.48 -2.90 -2.18
CA MET A 40 17.18 -2.26 -1.08
C MET A 40 17.73 -3.30 -0.08
N LYS A 41 16.91 -4.27 0.34
CA LYS A 41 17.27 -5.22 1.42
C LYS A 41 18.45 -6.12 1.08
N LYS A 42 18.56 -6.59 -0.18
CA LYS A 42 19.61 -7.51 -0.61
C LYS A 42 20.75 -6.81 -1.32
N GLU A 43 20.49 -5.89 -2.23
CA GLU A 43 21.58 -5.29 -3.02
C GLU A 43 22.42 -4.30 -2.19
N LEU A 44 21.83 -3.58 -1.22
CA LEU A 44 22.61 -2.75 -0.30
C LEU A 44 23.57 -3.60 0.55
N VAL A 45 23.08 -4.70 1.10
CA VAL A 45 23.90 -5.66 1.88
C VAL A 45 24.96 -6.31 1.00
N TYR A 46 24.61 -6.67 -0.23
CA TYR A 46 25.56 -7.20 -1.21
C TYR A 46 26.68 -6.20 -1.50
N VAL A 47 26.35 -4.91 -1.67
CA VAL A 47 27.35 -3.85 -1.87
C VAL A 47 28.26 -3.75 -0.66
N PHE A 48 27.74 -3.78 0.57
CA PHE A 48 28.57 -3.78 1.79
C PHE A 48 29.50 -4.99 1.87
N GLN A 49 29.01 -6.19 1.54
CA GLN A 49 29.82 -7.42 1.53
C GLN A 49 30.91 -7.42 0.45
N GLY A 50 30.69 -6.70 -0.65
CA GLY A 50 31.64 -6.58 -1.77
C GLY A 50 32.67 -5.46 -1.61
N LEU A 51 32.65 -4.71 -0.51
CA LEU A 51 33.67 -3.71 -0.23
C LEU A 51 35.03 -4.38 0.01
N GLU A 52 36.09 -3.78 -0.55
CA GLU A 52 37.47 -4.20 -0.28
C GLU A 52 37.83 -3.94 1.20
N ASP A 53 38.62 -4.83 1.80
CA ASP A 53 39.24 -4.67 3.12
C ASP A 53 39.98 -3.30 3.16
N PRO A 54 39.76 -2.40 4.14
CA PRO A 54 39.33 -2.69 5.52
C PRO A 54 37.92 -2.23 5.93
N TYR A 55 36.98 -1.94 5.02
CA TYR A 55 35.69 -1.39 5.45
C TYR A 55 34.83 -2.41 6.22
N LYS A 56 34.48 -2.11 7.48
CA LYS A 56 33.55 -2.92 8.28
C LYS A 56 32.22 -2.21 8.46
N VAL A 57 31.15 -2.88 8.05
CA VAL A 57 29.80 -2.33 8.12
C VAL A 57 28.92 -3.23 8.98
N LYS A 58 28.15 -2.64 9.90
CA LYS A 58 27.14 -3.36 10.68
C LYS A 58 25.76 -3.14 10.04
N TRP A 59 25.27 -4.13 9.29
CA TRP A 59 23.98 -4.05 8.57
C TRP A 59 22.83 -4.84 9.21
N GLU A 60 23.10 -5.63 10.25
CA GLU A 60 22.12 -6.49 10.93
C GLU A 60 21.20 -5.71 11.88
N TRP A 61 20.51 -4.70 11.34
CA TRP A 61 19.64 -3.82 12.12
C TRP A 61 18.40 -4.53 12.70
N GLU A 62 17.96 -5.65 12.11
CA GLU A 62 16.80 -6.44 12.57
C GLU A 62 17.10 -7.19 13.88
N SER A 63 18.35 -7.63 14.10
CA SER A 63 18.74 -8.51 15.23
C SER A 63 19.16 -7.75 16.50
N THR A 64 19.48 -6.46 16.41
CA THR A 64 19.88 -5.63 17.55
C THR A 64 19.18 -4.28 17.55
N THR A 65 19.06 -3.66 18.71
CA THR A 65 18.69 -2.24 18.83
C THR A 65 19.93 -1.37 19.02
N SER A 66 21.05 -1.90 19.53
CA SER A 66 22.26 -1.15 19.89
C SER A 66 22.93 -0.45 18.70
N PHE A 67 23.33 0.79 18.88
CA PHE A 67 24.11 1.57 17.92
C PHE A 67 25.55 1.66 18.42
N ASP A 68 26.49 1.06 17.70
CA ASP A 68 27.85 0.80 18.17
C ASP A 68 28.90 1.63 17.42
N LEU A 69 28.54 2.30 16.31
CA LEU A 69 29.49 3.07 15.47
C LEU A 69 30.24 4.18 16.23
N TYR A 70 29.67 4.76 17.29
CA TYR A 70 30.38 5.73 18.14
C TYR A 70 31.48 5.08 18.97
N ASP A 71 31.25 3.85 19.44
CA ASP A 71 32.09 3.17 20.43
C ASP A 71 33.13 2.25 19.76
N ASP A 72 32.80 1.66 18.62
CA ASP A 72 33.68 0.76 17.87
C ASP A 72 34.42 1.49 16.75
N VAL A 73 35.65 1.89 17.04
CA VAL A 73 36.58 2.52 16.08
C VAL A 73 36.90 1.66 14.86
N ASN A 74 36.54 0.37 14.85
CA ASN A 74 36.72 -0.50 13.70
C ASN A 74 35.52 -0.48 12.75
N LEU A 75 34.38 0.09 13.12
CA LEU A 75 33.21 0.19 12.26
C LEU A 75 33.28 1.45 11.40
N ASP A 76 33.06 1.29 10.10
CA ASP A 76 33.04 2.38 9.13
C ASP A 76 31.62 2.81 8.76
N ALA A 77 30.62 1.96 8.99
CA ALA A 77 29.22 2.32 8.82
C ALA A 77 28.29 1.41 9.62
N GLU A 78 27.12 1.92 9.97
CA GLU A 78 26.08 1.16 10.64
C GLU A 78 24.69 1.52 10.09
N VAL A 79 23.93 0.49 9.72
CA VAL A 79 22.57 0.62 9.18
C VAL A 79 21.59 0.85 10.33
N ILE A 80 20.83 1.94 10.27
CA ILE A 80 19.75 2.22 11.22
C ILE A 80 18.54 1.37 10.85
N PHE A 81 18.03 1.47 9.62
CA PHE A 81 16.94 0.63 9.15
C PHE A 81 17.00 0.40 7.63
N ILE A 82 16.39 -0.69 7.18
CA ILE A 82 16.08 -0.94 5.78
C ILE A 82 14.61 -1.35 5.69
N GLY A 83 13.79 -0.52 5.06
CA GLY A 83 12.34 -0.66 5.03
C GLY A 83 11.80 0.23 3.92
N GLY A 84 10.96 -0.32 3.09
CA GLY A 84 11.42 -0.53 1.74
C GLY A 84 11.10 0.54 0.73
N GLY A 85 11.80 0.31 -0.38
CA GLY A 85 12.47 1.38 -1.10
C GLY A 85 13.55 2.11 -0.29
N ASN A 86 13.53 2.14 1.05
CA ASN A 86 14.34 3.06 1.84
C ASN A 86 15.36 2.39 2.75
N ALA A 87 16.43 3.14 3.03
CA ALA A 87 17.39 2.80 4.07
C ALA A 87 17.93 4.06 4.72
N LEU A 88 18.30 3.95 5.99
CA LEU A 88 19.00 4.98 6.74
C LEU A 88 20.28 4.39 7.30
N VAL A 89 21.42 5.02 7.02
CA VAL A 89 22.75 4.50 7.34
C VAL A 89 23.60 5.63 7.90
N VAL A 90 24.39 5.34 8.93
CA VAL A 90 25.43 6.25 9.41
C VAL A 90 26.78 5.79 8.84
N TYR A 91 27.53 6.70 8.25
CA TYR A 91 28.86 6.47 7.71
C TYR A 91 29.91 7.21 8.53
N GLY A 92 31.06 6.57 8.75
CA GLY A 92 32.22 7.16 9.40
C GLY A 92 32.98 8.16 8.53
N ASN A 93 32.86 8.04 7.20
CA ASN A 93 33.51 8.95 6.27
C ASN A 93 32.71 9.12 4.96
N LYS A 94 32.99 10.22 4.25
CA LYS A 94 32.29 10.60 3.02
C LYS A 94 32.67 9.74 1.82
N GLU A 95 33.89 9.22 1.78
CA GLU A 95 34.40 8.41 0.68
C GLU A 95 33.63 7.08 0.57
N LEU A 96 33.41 6.40 1.71
CA LEU A 96 32.63 5.18 1.79
C LEU A 96 31.18 5.41 1.35
N TYR A 97 30.54 6.48 1.83
CA TYR A 97 29.20 6.87 1.39
C TYR A 97 29.14 7.01 -0.15
N GLN A 98 30.09 7.73 -0.76
CA GLN A 98 30.14 7.91 -2.21
C GLN A 98 30.39 6.60 -2.97
N LYS A 99 31.26 5.73 -2.44
CA LYS A 99 31.54 4.40 -3.02
C LYS A 99 30.27 3.54 -3.02
N VAL A 100 29.60 3.43 -1.87
CA VAL A 100 28.35 2.67 -1.72
C VAL A 100 27.26 3.22 -2.63
N ASN A 101 27.08 4.54 -2.70
CA ASN A 101 26.10 5.17 -3.59
C ASN A 101 26.28 4.76 -5.05
N LYS A 102 27.52 4.81 -5.53
CA LYS A 102 27.85 4.50 -6.93
C LYS A 102 27.56 3.03 -7.24
N GLU A 103 28.07 2.12 -6.42
CA GLU A 103 27.90 0.69 -6.64
C GLU A 103 26.43 0.27 -6.51
N LEU A 104 25.72 0.82 -5.52
CA LEU A 104 24.29 0.58 -5.36
C LEU A 104 23.49 1.09 -6.56
N ALA A 105 23.77 2.31 -7.05
CA ALA A 105 23.08 2.84 -8.23
C ALA A 105 23.29 1.97 -9.48
N ILE A 106 24.50 1.43 -9.69
CA ILE A 106 24.79 0.49 -10.78
C ILE A 106 23.97 -0.79 -10.61
N ARG A 107 24.01 -1.40 -9.42
CA ARG A 107 23.24 -2.62 -9.12
C ARG A 107 21.75 -2.43 -9.36
N LEU A 108 21.20 -1.28 -8.96
CA LEU A 108 19.77 -0.97 -9.14
C LEU A 108 19.38 -0.98 -10.63
N ILE A 109 20.20 -0.38 -11.48
CA ILE A 109 19.97 -0.36 -12.93
C ILE A 109 20.13 -1.78 -13.51
N GLU A 110 21.13 -2.55 -13.09
CA GLU A 110 21.31 -3.93 -13.56
C GLU A 110 20.12 -4.85 -13.19
N LYS A 111 19.56 -4.68 -11.99
CA LYS A 111 18.51 -5.56 -11.45
C LYS A 111 17.09 -5.15 -11.84
N SER A 112 16.88 -3.88 -12.20
CA SER A 112 15.54 -3.34 -12.49
C SER A 112 15.42 -2.67 -13.85
N TYR A 113 16.52 -2.34 -14.50
CA TYR A 113 16.62 -1.57 -15.76
C TYR A 113 16.13 -0.11 -15.69
N SER A 114 15.14 0.23 -14.87
CA SER A 114 14.53 1.57 -14.85
C SER A 114 14.35 2.21 -13.47
N LEU A 115 14.54 1.49 -12.35
CA LEU A 115 14.46 2.11 -11.03
C LEU A 115 15.70 2.94 -10.73
N THR A 116 15.51 4.00 -9.94
CA THR A 116 16.55 5.01 -9.70
C THR A 116 16.78 5.22 -8.21
N LEU A 117 18.04 5.39 -7.83
CA LEU A 117 18.44 5.68 -6.45
C LEU A 117 18.41 7.18 -6.19
N MET A 118 17.65 7.58 -5.18
CA MET A 118 17.73 8.88 -4.54
C MET A 118 18.48 8.73 -3.22
N THR A 119 19.43 9.62 -2.97
CA THR A 119 20.19 9.59 -1.72
C THR A 119 20.66 10.99 -1.38
N GLU A 120 20.63 11.29 -0.09
CA GLU A 120 21.13 12.53 0.50
C GLU A 120 21.86 12.20 1.79
N SER A 121 22.77 13.08 2.21
CA SER A 121 23.48 12.95 3.49
C SER A 121 23.69 14.28 4.19
N ILE A 122 23.85 14.21 5.51
CA ILE A 122 24.12 15.33 6.40
C ILE A 122 25.22 14.92 7.39
N GLU A 123 26.18 15.82 7.62
CA GLU A 123 27.17 15.67 8.70
C GLU A 123 26.47 15.77 10.05
N ILE A 124 26.74 14.82 10.93
CA ILE A 124 26.22 14.82 12.29
C ILE A 124 27.01 15.87 13.08
N GLU A 125 26.32 16.95 13.45
CA GLU A 125 26.84 18.02 14.29
C GLU A 125 26.45 17.73 15.75
N THR A 126 27.41 17.82 16.67
CA THR A 126 27.20 17.45 18.09
C THR A 126 26.17 18.33 18.77
N ASP A 127 26.07 19.60 18.38
CA ASP A 127 25.15 20.60 18.94
C ASP A 127 23.70 20.47 18.45
N LYS A 128 23.42 19.54 17.52
CA LYS A 128 22.07 19.28 17.00
C LYS A 128 21.52 17.95 17.49
N SER A 129 20.26 17.97 17.91
CA SER A 129 19.56 16.72 18.24
C SER A 129 19.36 15.84 17.01
N TYR A 130 19.35 14.52 17.23
CA TYR A 130 19.03 13.53 16.19
C TYR A 130 17.74 13.89 15.42
N PHE A 131 16.73 14.35 16.14
CA PHE A 131 15.45 14.77 15.56
C PHE A 131 15.61 15.92 14.54
N ALA A 132 16.41 16.94 14.88
CA ALA A 132 16.66 18.07 13.99
C ALA A 132 17.44 17.63 12.75
N ILE A 133 18.49 16.82 12.93
CA ILE A 133 19.32 16.28 11.84
C ILE A 133 18.48 15.42 10.89
N TYR A 134 17.68 14.51 11.43
CA TYR A 134 16.80 13.65 10.63
C TYR A 134 15.72 14.46 9.89
N GLY A 135 15.15 15.48 10.55
CA GLY A 135 14.20 16.40 9.93
C GLY A 135 14.79 17.18 8.75
N GLU A 136 16.03 17.66 8.88
CA GLU A 136 16.78 18.32 7.82
C GLU A 136 17.09 17.35 6.67
N LEU A 137 17.52 16.12 6.98
CA LEU A 137 17.85 15.10 5.99
C LEU A 137 16.63 14.71 5.15
N GLN A 138 15.47 14.52 5.78
CA GLN A 138 14.23 14.26 5.07
C GLN A 138 13.80 15.44 4.18
N LYS A 139 14.03 16.68 4.64
CA LYS A 139 13.77 17.87 3.83
C LYS A 139 14.64 17.89 2.58
N LYS A 140 15.96 17.65 2.72
CA LYS A 140 16.89 17.54 1.58
C LYS A 140 16.47 16.46 0.60
N LEU A 141 16.10 15.27 1.09
CA LEU A 141 15.62 14.19 0.22
C LEU A 141 14.36 14.60 -0.55
N ARG A 142 13.42 15.30 0.09
CA ARG A 142 12.20 15.78 -0.59
C ARG A 142 12.54 16.80 -1.69
N GLU A 143 13.40 17.77 -1.40
CA GLU A 143 13.86 18.77 -2.39
C GLU A 143 14.56 18.08 -3.55
N ALA A 144 15.44 17.11 -3.28
CA ALA A 144 16.09 16.32 -4.31
C ALA A 144 15.10 15.52 -5.18
N LYS A 145 14.01 14.99 -4.60
CA LYS A 145 12.94 14.30 -5.36
C LYS A 145 12.15 15.23 -6.27
N GLU A 146 11.98 16.49 -5.87
CA GLU A 146 11.27 17.52 -6.65
C GLU A 146 12.13 18.07 -7.80
N GLU A 147 13.43 18.23 -7.57
CA GLU A 147 14.35 18.82 -8.55
C GLU A 147 14.88 17.81 -9.58
N ARG A 148 15.06 16.55 -9.17
CA ARG A 148 15.82 15.58 -9.99
C ARG A 148 14.94 14.92 -11.05
N VAL A 149 15.35 15.09 -12.30
CA VAL A 149 14.78 14.35 -13.43
C VAL A 149 15.19 12.88 -13.30
N ARG A 150 14.21 11.97 -13.23
CA ARG A 150 14.47 10.53 -13.21
C ARG A 150 15.12 10.13 -14.54
N PRO A 151 16.32 9.53 -14.53
CA PRO A 151 16.88 8.99 -15.76
C PRO A 151 15.96 7.89 -16.30
N GLN A 152 15.54 8.03 -17.55
CA GLN A 152 14.76 7.04 -18.26
C GLN A 152 15.68 6.20 -19.14
N PRO A 153 15.42 4.89 -19.29
CA PRO A 153 16.11 4.09 -20.29
C PRO A 153 15.94 4.72 -21.68
N PHE A 154 16.93 4.54 -22.54
CA PHE A 154 16.80 4.98 -23.93
C PHE A 154 15.60 4.29 -24.58
N GLY A 155 14.76 5.08 -25.24
CA GLY A 155 13.63 4.57 -26.01
C GLY A 155 14.10 3.67 -27.16
N ALA A 156 13.19 2.86 -27.66
CA ALA A 156 13.46 2.01 -28.82
C ALA A 156 13.78 2.84 -30.07
N TYR A 157 14.78 2.41 -30.84
CA TYR A 157 15.02 2.99 -32.16
C TYR A 157 13.84 2.67 -33.11
N PRO A 158 13.60 3.48 -34.16
CA PRO A 158 12.52 3.20 -35.14
C PRO A 158 12.62 1.85 -35.85
N ILE A 159 13.79 1.22 -35.81
CA ILE A 159 14.08 -0.09 -36.40
C ILE A 159 13.92 -1.25 -35.40
N SER A 160 13.67 -0.94 -34.12
CA SER A 160 13.52 -1.93 -33.05
C SER A 160 12.05 -2.27 -32.86
N ALA A 161 11.75 -3.57 -32.75
CA ALA A 161 10.46 -4.00 -32.25
C ALA A 161 10.28 -3.54 -30.79
N GLN A 162 9.05 -3.25 -30.39
CA GLN A 162 8.71 -2.69 -29.08
C GLN A 162 7.71 -3.58 -28.35
N GLU A 163 7.80 -3.63 -27.02
CA GLU A 163 6.74 -4.21 -26.21
C GLU A 163 5.46 -3.35 -26.25
N SER A 164 4.32 -3.96 -25.99
CA SER A 164 2.99 -3.34 -26.11
C SER A 164 2.62 -2.34 -25.02
N PHE A 165 3.41 -2.26 -23.94
CA PHE A 165 3.08 -1.44 -22.77
C PHE A 165 4.01 -0.23 -22.62
N GLY A 166 5.26 -0.43 -22.22
CA GLY A 166 6.20 0.66 -21.97
C GLY A 166 6.87 1.20 -23.23
N GLY A 167 6.64 0.58 -24.39
CA GLY A 167 7.32 0.91 -25.64
C GLY A 167 8.83 0.61 -25.61
N PHE A 168 9.29 -0.13 -24.60
CA PHE A 168 10.69 -0.54 -24.50
C PHE A 168 11.07 -1.48 -25.65
N PRO A 169 12.32 -1.42 -26.12
CA PRO A 169 12.78 -2.30 -27.18
C PRO A 169 12.71 -3.76 -26.72
N ILE A 170 12.32 -4.64 -27.64
CA ILE A 170 12.45 -6.08 -27.46
C ILE A 170 13.94 -6.43 -27.50
N THR A 171 14.43 -7.05 -26.44
CA THR A 171 15.85 -7.40 -26.27
C THR A 171 16.06 -8.91 -26.08
N GLN A 172 14.98 -9.68 -25.94
CA GLN A 172 15.03 -11.12 -25.74
C GLN A 172 14.45 -11.87 -26.94
N SER A 173 14.90 -13.11 -27.14
CA SER A 173 14.48 -13.96 -28.26
C SER A 173 13.00 -14.38 -28.22
N ASN A 174 12.34 -14.24 -27.07
CA ASN A 174 10.93 -14.55 -26.85
C ASN A 174 10.00 -13.33 -26.96
N GLU A 175 10.41 -12.30 -27.72
CA GLU A 175 9.66 -11.07 -27.96
C GLU A 175 9.40 -10.22 -26.71
N LYS A 176 10.32 -10.24 -25.73
CA LYS A 176 10.21 -9.48 -24.48
C LYS A 176 11.28 -8.40 -24.34
N SER A 177 10.93 -7.34 -23.62
CA SER A 177 11.91 -6.35 -23.15
C SER A 177 12.75 -6.88 -21.98
N THR A 178 13.85 -6.20 -21.66
CA THR A 178 14.67 -6.50 -20.47
C THR A 178 13.83 -6.43 -19.19
N VAL A 179 12.94 -5.42 -19.06
CA VAL A 179 12.08 -5.24 -17.87
C VAL A 179 11.16 -6.46 -17.69
N GLN A 180 10.48 -6.89 -18.76
CA GLN A 180 9.61 -8.06 -18.70
C GLN A 180 10.37 -9.33 -18.33
N ALA A 181 11.55 -9.54 -18.92
CA ALA A 181 12.38 -10.71 -18.67
C ALA A 181 12.86 -10.78 -17.21
N LEU A 182 13.36 -9.66 -16.65
CA LEU A 182 13.77 -9.58 -15.25
C LEU A 182 12.62 -9.89 -14.31
N LYS A 183 11.44 -9.30 -14.56
CA LYS A 183 10.23 -9.56 -13.78
C LYS A 183 9.85 -11.04 -13.81
N GLU A 184 9.79 -11.66 -14.98
CA GLU A 184 9.44 -13.08 -15.09
C GLU A 184 10.42 -14.01 -14.39
N GLN A 185 11.73 -13.72 -14.49
CA GLN A 185 12.76 -14.46 -13.79
C GLN A 185 12.58 -14.39 -12.27
N ALA A 186 12.22 -13.21 -11.75
CA ALA A 186 12.00 -13.00 -10.32
C ALA A 186 10.77 -13.75 -9.77
N VAL A 187 9.80 -14.15 -10.60
CA VAL A 187 8.63 -14.91 -10.13
C VAL A 187 9.04 -16.25 -9.52
N GLY A 188 10.06 -16.89 -10.09
CA GLY A 188 10.53 -18.22 -9.70
C GLY A 188 11.31 -18.28 -8.39
N SER A 189 11.59 -17.15 -7.72
CA SER A 189 12.21 -17.17 -6.40
C SER A 189 11.20 -17.52 -5.31
N ASP A 190 11.60 -18.35 -4.34
CA ASP A 190 10.75 -18.77 -3.21
C ASP A 190 10.44 -17.62 -2.22
N ASP A 191 11.13 -16.49 -2.34
CA ASP A 191 10.91 -15.31 -1.50
C ASP A 191 9.57 -14.63 -1.84
N GLU A 192 8.56 -14.88 -1.02
CA GLU A 192 7.31 -14.10 -1.00
C GLU A 192 7.43 -12.94 0.00
N MET A 193 6.91 -11.76 -0.36
CA MET A 193 6.92 -10.60 0.54
C MET A 193 6.12 -10.85 1.82
N ILE A 194 4.98 -11.56 1.69
CA ILE A 194 4.18 -12.01 2.83
C ILE A 194 4.31 -13.53 2.94
N PRO A 195 4.86 -14.05 4.06
CA PRO A 195 4.80 -15.46 4.36
C PRO A 195 3.34 -15.92 4.39
N MET A 196 3.03 -16.99 3.67
CA MET A 196 1.67 -17.50 3.60
C MET A 196 1.19 -18.02 4.97
N PRO A 197 -0.09 -17.80 5.35
CA PRO A 197 -0.75 -18.71 6.29
C PRO A 197 -0.62 -20.15 5.78
N SER A 198 -0.25 -21.07 6.67
CA SER A 198 0.19 -22.44 6.35
C SER A 198 -0.77 -23.19 5.42
N GLU A 199 -0.20 -23.89 4.42
CA GLU A 199 -0.84 -24.75 3.41
C GLU A 199 -1.63 -24.05 2.27
N LYS A 200 -1.61 -22.72 2.18
CA LYS A 200 -2.24 -21.95 1.08
C LYS A 200 -1.21 -21.41 0.07
N ASN A 201 -1.71 -21.06 -1.11
CA ASN A 201 -0.97 -20.38 -2.18
C ASN A 201 -1.63 -19.02 -2.52
N TRP A 202 -0.82 -18.00 -2.79
CA TRP A 202 -1.31 -16.74 -3.37
C TRP A 202 -1.76 -16.96 -4.82
N ALA A 203 -2.66 -16.11 -5.31
CA ALA A 203 -3.03 -16.08 -6.72
C ALA A 203 -1.82 -15.72 -7.61
N LEU A 204 -1.63 -16.43 -8.71
CA LEU A 204 -0.53 -16.18 -9.66
C LEU A 204 -1.04 -15.62 -11.00
N GLN A 205 -2.33 -15.80 -11.28
CA GLN A 205 -2.99 -15.33 -12.49
C GLN A 205 -4.29 -14.61 -12.15
N ILE A 206 -4.76 -13.73 -13.04
CA ILE A 206 -6.03 -13.03 -12.85
C ILE A 206 -7.21 -14.00 -12.80
N SER A 207 -7.14 -15.12 -13.50
CA SER A 207 -8.13 -16.19 -13.41
C SER A 207 -8.30 -16.75 -11.99
N ASP A 208 -7.27 -16.68 -11.15
CA ASP A 208 -7.32 -17.17 -9.77
C ASP A 208 -8.10 -16.21 -8.86
N LEU A 209 -8.18 -14.92 -9.23
CA LEU A 209 -8.91 -13.88 -8.50
C LEU A 209 -10.41 -13.87 -8.87
N LYS A 210 -10.77 -14.43 -10.02
CA LYS A 210 -12.15 -14.45 -10.52
C LYS A 210 -13.07 -15.31 -9.65
N LYS A 211 -14.37 -14.97 -9.66
CA LYS A 211 -15.39 -15.77 -8.97
C LYS A 211 -15.52 -17.16 -9.62
N ASN A 212 -15.78 -17.16 -10.93
CA ASN A 212 -15.90 -18.32 -11.79
C ASN A 212 -14.87 -18.23 -12.93
N GLN A 213 -14.23 -19.36 -13.27
CA GLN A 213 -13.30 -19.40 -14.40
C GLN A 213 -14.07 -19.31 -15.72
N GLY A 214 -13.59 -18.47 -16.63
CA GLY A 214 -14.22 -18.24 -17.94
C GLY A 214 -15.29 -17.14 -17.97
N GLU A 215 -15.76 -16.66 -16.81
CA GLU A 215 -16.67 -15.52 -16.74
C GLU A 215 -15.89 -14.20 -16.59
N ASP A 216 -16.43 -13.14 -17.18
CA ASP A 216 -15.94 -11.78 -16.91
C ASP A 216 -16.49 -11.35 -15.55
N SER A 217 -15.62 -11.33 -14.56
CA SER A 217 -15.94 -10.96 -13.17
C SER A 217 -15.02 -9.84 -12.72
N TYR A 218 -15.55 -9.05 -11.80
CA TYR A 218 -14.81 -7.97 -11.20
C TYR A 218 -13.76 -8.52 -10.23
N ILE A 219 -12.56 -7.99 -10.36
CA ILE A 219 -11.52 -8.04 -9.35
C ILE A 219 -11.47 -6.68 -8.66
N ALA A 220 -10.75 -6.60 -7.55
CA ALA A 220 -10.46 -5.33 -6.91
C ALA A 220 -8.95 -5.12 -6.82
N VAL A 221 -8.52 -3.89 -7.07
CA VAL A 221 -7.22 -3.37 -6.67
C VAL A 221 -7.44 -2.53 -5.43
N VAL A 222 -6.77 -2.90 -4.35
CA VAL A 222 -6.88 -2.26 -3.05
C VAL A 222 -5.55 -1.64 -2.70
N HIS A 223 -5.57 -0.36 -2.31
CA HIS A 223 -4.42 0.36 -1.78
C HIS A 223 -4.78 0.90 -0.39
N ILE A 224 -3.94 0.59 0.60
CA ILE A 224 -4.07 1.01 1.99
C ILE A 224 -2.78 1.73 2.35
N ASP A 225 -2.91 2.91 2.94
CA ASP A 225 -1.78 3.75 3.34
C ASP A 225 -1.96 4.25 4.78
N GLY A 226 -0.92 4.06 5.60
CA GLY A 226 -0.89 4.44 7.00
C GLY A 226 -0.94 5.95 7.25
N ASN A 227 -1.69 6.32 8.28
CA ASN A 227 -1.97 7.71 8.58
C ASN A 227 -0.93 8.33 9.50
N GLY A 228 -0.09 9.19 8.92
CA GLY A 228 0.79 10.09 9.66
C GLY A 228 1.93 9.38 10.38
N ILE A 229 2.36 8.21 9.91
CA ILE A 229 3.41 7.43 10.56
C ILE A 229 4.72 8.20 10.65
N GLY A 230 5.11 8.92 9.60
CA GLY A 230 6.28 9.81 9.64
C GLY A 230 6.15 10.95 10.66
N GLU A 231 4.96 11.53 10.85
CA GLU A 231 4.71 12.57 11.85
C GLU A 231 4.72 12.00 13.26
N GLN A 232 4.13 10.82 13.47
CA GLN A 232 4.14 10.12 14.75
C GLN A 232 5.57 9.72 15.14
N LEU A 233 6.35 9.15 14.21
CA LEU A 233 7.77 8.82 14.39
C LEU A 233 8.56 10.08 14.80
N LYS A 234 8.35 11.19 14.08
CA LYS A 234 8.95 12.49 14.43
C LYS A 234 8.59 12.93 15.84
N LYS A 235 7.31 12.88 16.22
CA LYS A 235 6.85 13.29 17.54
C LYS A 235 7.46 12.44 18.67
N GLN A 236 7.55 11.12 18.47
CA GLN A 236 8.16 10.20 19.42
C GLN A 236 9.66 10.48 19.58
N LEU A 237 10.38 10.72 18.46
CA LEU A 237 11.80 11.07 18.48
C LEU A 237 12.06 12.46 19.10
N GLY A 238 11.18 13.44 18.87
CA GLY A 238 11.29 14.78 19.44
C GLY A 238 10.95 14.86 20.94
N GLY A 239 10.25 13.85 21.48
CA GLY A 239 9.97 13.72 22.91
C GLY A 239 11.18 13.30 23.76
N ILE A 240 12.25 12.84 23.11
CA ILE A 240 13.54 12.53 23.75
C ILE A 240 14.23 13.88 24.07
N THR A 241 13.86 14.47 25.21
CA THR A 241 14.47 15.70 25.75
C THR A 241 15.26 15.33 27.00
N GLY A 242 16.57 15.61 26.98
CA GLY A 242 17.52 14.97 27.90
C GLY A 242 17.44 15.41 29.36
N GLN A 243 17.56 14.44 30.27
CA GLN A 243 17.96 14.64 31.67
C GLN A 243 19.46 14.37 31.93
N GLU A 244 20.26 14.04 30.89
CA GLU A 244 21.69 13.71 31.06
C GLU A 244 22.55 14.55 30.11
N ASN A 245 23.68 15.07 30.62
CA ASN A 245 24.55 16.04 29.96
C ASN A 245 25.50 15.43 28.91
N ASP A 246 25.09 14.37 28.20
CA ASP A 246 25.93 13.67 27.22
C ASP A 246 25.21 13.51 25.86
N GLU A 247 25.59 14.37 24.90
CA GLU A 247 24.97 14.48 23.57
C GLU A 247 25.15 13.20 22.71
N GLU A 248 26.24 12.44 22.91
CA GLU A 248 26.51 11.20 22.16
C GLU A 248 25.57 10.07 22.60
N HIS A 249 25.38 9.91 23.92
CA HIS A 249 24.40 8.96 24.46
C HIS A 249 22.97 9.30 24.04
N HIS A 250 22.63 10.58 23.88
CA HIS A 250 21.33 11.00 23.33
C HIS A 250 21.14 10.57 21.88
N PHE A 251 22.15 10.72 21.03
CA PHE A 251 22.07 10.28 19.64
C PHE A 251 21.91 8.76 19.56
N GLN A 252 22.74 8.01 20.29
CA GLN A 252 22.64 6.55 20.37
C GLN A 252 21.24 6.10 20.80
N HIS A 253 20.69 6.71 21.85
CA HIS A 253 19.36 6.38 22.34
C HIS A 253 18.26 6.72 21.32
N ALA A 254 18.36 7.86 20.63
CA ALA A 254 17.42 8.25 19.59
C ALA A 254 17.46 7.28 18.39
N VAL A 255 18.64 6.80 18.00
CA VAL A 255 18.79 5.77 16.95
C VAL A 255 18.18 4.44 17.39
N GLN A 256 18.43 4.00 18.63
CA GLN A 256 17.81 2.81 19.20
C GLN A 256 16.29 2.92 19.15
N LYS A 257 15.73 4.08 19.56
CA LYS A 257 14.29 4.31 19.52
C LYS A 257 13.73 4.31 18.11
N HIS A 258 14.44 4.92 17.16
CA HIS A 258 14.04 4.86 15.75
C HIS A 258 13.99 3.42 15.25
N ARG A 259 14.99 2.59 15.57
CA ARG A 259 14.99 1.15 15.22
C ARG A 259 13.78 0.43 15.78
N GLU A 260 13.47 0.60 17.06
CA GLU A 260 12.29 0.00 17.68
C GLU A 260 11.01 0.37 16.94
N LEU A 261 10.81 1.67 16.66
CA LEU A 261 9.63 2.17 15.96
C LEU A 261 9.54 1.62 14.53
N SER A 262 10.64 1.61 13.78
CA SER A 262 10.69 1.06 12.42
C SER A 262 10.43 -0.45 12.39
N LYS A 263 10.96 -1.21 13.35
CA LYS A 263 10.66 -2.64 13.51
C LYS A 263 9.19 -2.86 13.81
N PHE A 264 8.62 -2.11 14.75
CA PHE A 264 7.21 -2.20 15.11
C PHE A 264 6.29 -1.98 13.90
N ILE A 265 6.55 -0.95 13.10
CA ILE A 265 5.79 -0.68 11.87
C ILE A 265 5.95 -1.84 10.87
N SER A 266 7.18 -2.21 10.54
CA SER A 266 7.45 -3.20 9.49
C SER A 266 6.98 -4.61 9.84
N THR A 267 7.01 -5.01 11.12
CA THR A 267 6.57 -6.34 11.58
C THR A 267 5.07 -6.35 11.83
N GLY A 268 4.53 -5.32 12.48
CA GLY A 268 3.11 -5.26 12.86
C GLY A 268 2.18 -5.36 11.65
N TYR A 269 2.47 -4.66 10.55
CA TYR A 269 1.67 -4.76 9.32
C TYR A 269 1.71 -6.16 8.71
N LYS A 270 2.88 -6.81 8.68
CA LYS A 270 3.04 -8.15 8.11
C LYS A 270 2.29 -9.21 8.91
N GLU A 271 2.42 -9.15 10.23
CA GLU A 271 1.74 -10.06 11.15
C GLU A 271 0.22 -9.88 11.07
N LEU A 272 -0.26 -8.64 11.07
CA LEU A 272 -1.67 -8.33 10.94
C LEU A 272 -2.28 -8.86 9.64
N VAL A 273 -1.61 -8.64 8.50
CA VAL A 273 -2.09 -9.19 7.22
C VAL A 273 -2.11 -10.71 7.30
N LYS A 274 -1.06 -11.35 7.83
CA LYS A 274 -1.00 -12.80 7.97
C LYS A 274 -2.13 -13.35 8.84
N GLU A 275 -2.46 -12.70 9.95
CA GLU A 275 -3.58 -13.07 10.83
C GLU A 275 -4.92 -12.99 10.11
N VAL A 276 -5.21 -11.85 9.47
CA VAL A 276 -6.47 -11.66 8.73
C VAL A 276 -6.64 -12.72 7.64
N MET A 277 -5.54 -13.08 6.96
CA MET A 277 -5.56 -14.11 5.92
C MET A 277 -5.78 -15.53 6.49
N ALA A 278 -5.38 -15.80 7.74
CA ALA A 278 -5.62 -17.08 8.41
C ALA A 278 -7.10 -17.25 8.87
N GLU A 279 -7.79 -16.13 9.12
CA GLU A 279 -9.20 -16.08 9.50
C GLU A 279 -10.16 -16.31 8.33
N LEU A 280 -9.68 -16.30 7.08
CA LEU A 280 -10.51 -16.50 5.89
C LEU A 280 -11.19 -17.87 5.84
N ASN A 281 -12.48 -17.86 5.54
CA ASN A 281 -13.27 -19.07 5.30
C ASN A 281 -13.10 -19.55 3.85
N TRP A 282 -11.96 -20.17 3.55
CA TRP A 282 -11.65 -20.63 2.19
C TRP A 282 -11.03 -22.03 2.15
N ASN A 283 -11.67 -22.93 1.40
CA ASN A 283 -11.30 -24.34 1.37
C ASN A 283 -10.30 -24.70 0.26
N LYS A 284 -10.18 -23.90 -0.80
CA LYS A 284 -9.23 -24.20 -1.89
C LYS A 284 -7.80 -23.86 -1.49
N LYS A 285 -6.83 -24.51 -2.13
CA LYS A 285 -5.40 -24.26 -1.90
C LYS A 285 -5.01 -22.82 -2.26
N THR A 286 -5.49 -22.32 -3.39
CA THR A 286 -5.19 -20.95 -3.86
C THR A 286 -6.18 -19.95 -3.26
N LEU A 287 -5.68 -18.94 -2.55
CA LEU A 287 -6.45 -17.79 -2.10
C LEU A 287 -6.64 -16.81 -3.28
N PRO A 288 -7.85 -16.32 -3.55
CA PRO A 288 -8.12 -15.34 -4.60
C PRO A 288 -7.71 -13.92 -4.14
N ILE A 289 -6.48 -13.81 -3.65
CA ILE A 289 -5.82 -12.60 -3.17
C ILE A 289 -4.36 -12.65 -3.65
N ARG A 290 -3.79 -11.51 -4.02
CA ARG A 290 -2.37 -11.34 -4.28
C ARG A 290 -1.83 -10.01 -3.75
N PRO A 291 -1.05 -10.02 -2.67
CA PRO A 291 -0.25 -8.87 -2.27
C PRO A 291 0.81 -8.52 -3.33
N LEU A 292 0.99 -7.24 -3.61
CA LEU A 292 1.98 -6.72 -4.56
C LEU A 292 2.90 -5.66 -3.96
N ILE A 293 2.40 -4.82 -3.06
CA ILE A 293 3.23 -3.89 -2.28
C ILE A 293 2.89 -4.13 -0.83
N MET A 294 3.91 -4.30 0.00
CA MET A 294 3.72 -4.38 1.44
C MET A 294 5.00 -3.89 2.09
N ASP A 295 5.02 -2.61 2.39
CA ASP A 295 6.25 -1.95 2.74
C ASP A 295 6.06 -0.78 3.69
N GLY A 296 6.58 -0.94 4.91
CA GLY A 296 6.26 -0.05 6.01
C GLY A 296 4.74 0.01 6.22
N ASP A 297 4.15 1.11 5.77
CA ASP A 297 2.74 1.46 5.92
C ASP A 297 1.94 1.50 4.61
N ASP A 298 2.57 1.21 3.46
CA ASP A 298 1.89 1.03 2.17
C ASP A 298 1.59 -0.46 1.95
N LEU A 299 0.31 -0.78 1.77
CA LEU A 299 -0.17 -2.10 1.41
C LEU A 299 -1.03 -2.01 0.15
N THR A 300 -0.58 -2.64 -0.93
CA THR A 300 -1.34 -2.78 -2.17
C THR A 300 -1.51 -4.25 -2.53
N PHE A 301 -2.75 -4.68 -2.75
CA PHE A 301 -3.07 -6.05 -3.13
C PHE A 301 -4.23 -6.12 -4.12
N LEU A 302 -4.29 -7.24 -4.84
CA LEU A 302 -5.45 -7.59 -5.65
C LEU A 302 -6.26 -8.67 -4.95
N CYS A 303 -7.57 -8.66 -5.12
CA CYS A 303 -8.41 -9.75 -4.67
C CYS A 303 -9.62 -9.96 -5.58
N ARG A 304 -10.37 -11.03 -5.31
CA ARG A 304 -11.74 -11.16 -5.78
C ARG A 304 -12.55 -9.93 -5.39
N GLY A 305 -13.34 -9.39 -6.33
CA GLY A 305 -14.12 -8.16 -6.09
C GLY A 305 -14.97 -8.24 -4.83
N GLU A 306 -15.71 -9.33 -4.65
CA GLU A 306 -16.60 -9.54 -3.49
C GLU A 306 -15.89 -9.50 -2.12
N TRP A 307 -14.58 -9.71 -2.09
CA TRP A 307 -13.80 -9.78 -0.86
C TRP A 307 -13.24 -8.42 -0.44
N ALA A 308 -13.18 -7.46 -1.35
CA ALA A 308 -12.40 -6.24 -1.17
C ALA A 308 -12.85 -5.43 0.05
N LEU A 309 -14.13 -5.07 0.12
CA LEU A 309 -14.64 -4.24 1.22
C LEU A 309 -14.55 -4.97 2.59
N PRO A 310 -15.03 -6.23 2.75
CA PRO A 310 -14.86 -6.97 3.99
C PRO A 310 -13.39 -7.15 4.43
N LEU A 311 -12.47 -7.39 3.47
CA LEU A 311 -11.04 -7.51 3.76
C LEU A 311 -10.48 -6.20 4.30
N VAL A 312 -10.78 -5.08 3.64
CA VAL A 312 -10.30 -3.76 4.06
C VAL A 312 -10.87 -3.38 5.42
N GLU A 313 -12.17 -3.59 5.63
CA GLU A 313 -12.83 -3.35 6.93
C GLU A 313 -12.12 -4.11 8.06
N LYS A 314 -11.85 -5.41 7.86
CA LYS A 314 -11.17 -6.24 8.86
C LYS A 314 -9.71 -5.83 9.08
N LEU A 315 -8.97 -5.54 8.02
CA LEU A 315 -7.58 -5.07 8.10
C LEU A 315 -7.49 -3.75 8.88
N LEU A 316 -8.30 -2.75 8.53
CA LEU A 316 -8.30 -1.46 9.22
C LEU A 316 -8.75 -1.60 10.67
N SER A 317 -9.75 -2.43 10.96
CA SER A 317 -10.20 -2.70 12.34
C SER A 317 -9.10 -3.31 13.19
N LYS A 318 -8.37 -4.30 12.66
CA LYS A 318 -7.21 -4.87 13.36
C LYS A 318 -6.10 -3.84 13.55
N MET A 319 -5.88 -2.94 12.58
CA MET A 319 -4.83 -1.91 12.69
C MET A 319 -5.16 -0.94 13.83
N GLU A 320 -6.41 -0.49 13.94
CA GLU A 320 -6.84 0.39 15.02
C GLU A 320 -6.77 -0.26 16.40
N GLN A 321 -6.97 -1.57 16.47
CA GLN A 321 -6.84 -2.37 17.70
C GLN A 321 -5.39 -2.72 18.04
N HIS A 322 -4.47 -2.61 17.08
CA HIS A 322 -3.05 -2.90 17.26
C HIS A 322 -2.37 -1.71 17.95
N GLU A 323 -2.72 -1.50 19.22
CA GLU A 323 -2.00 -0.58 20.11
C GLU A 323 -0.74 -1.30 20.63
N GLY A 324 0.39 -1.01 20.01
CA GLY A 324 1.69 -1.44 20.55
C GLY A 324 2.07 -0.62 21.79
N GLU A 325 2.85 -1.22 22.69
CA GLU A 325 3.45 -0.55 23.86
C GLU A 325 4.31 0.69 23.50
N VAL A 326 4.58 0.91 22.22
CA VAL A 326 5.46 1.97 21.68
C VAL A 326 4.75 3.31 21.44
N GLY A 327 3.46 3.43 21.79
CA GLY A 327 2.72 4.70 21.72
C GLY A 327 2.45 5.21 20.29
N LEU A 328 2.50 4.31 19.30
CA LEU A 328 2.10 4.57 17.91
C LEU A 328 0.68 4.04 17.69
N LYS A 329 -0.16 4.85 17.03
CA LYS A 329 -1.50 4.43 16.62
C LYS A 329 -1.50 4.09 15.15
N LEU A 330 -1.75 2.82 14.83
CA LEU A 330 -1.86 2.35 13.45
C LEU A 330 -3.28 2.62 12.94
N THR A 331 -3.49 3.81 12.38
CA THR A 331 -4.69 4.10 11.56
C THR A 331 -4.28 4.16 10.11
N ALA A 332 -5.19 3.90 9.18
CA ALA A 332 -4.90 3.95 7.75
C ALA A 332 -6.11 4.40 6.93
N CYS A 333 -5.86 4.88 5.72
CA CYS A 333 -6.90 5.14 4.74
C CYS A 333 -6.78 4.13 3.61
N ALA A 334 -7.92 3.71 3.07
CA ALA A 334 -7.98 2.72 2.02
C ALA A 334 -8.77 3.23 0.81
N GLY A 335 -8.32 2.84 -0.37
CA GLY A 335 -9.00 3.04 -1.62
C GLY A 335 -9.18 1.73 -2.38
N ILE A 336 -10.38 1.51 -2.92
CA ILE A 336 -10.73 0.29 -3.65
C ILE A 336 -11.16 0.63 -5.07
N ALA A 337 -10.48 0.08 -6.07
CA ALA A 337 -10.92 0.12 -7.47
C ALA A 337 -11.48 -1.24 -7.89
N TYR A 338 -12.78 -1.30 -8.16
CA TYR A 338 -13.43 -2.48 -8.71
C TYR A 338 -13.37 -2.43 -10.23
N VAL A 339 -12.68 -3.38 -10.84
CA VAL A 339 -12.42 -3.40 -12.29
C VAL A 339 -12.62 -4.79 -12.88
N HIS A 340 -12.88 -4.87 -14.18
CA HIS A 340 -12.85 -6.13 -14.91
C HIS A 340 -11.42 -6.68 -15.02
N GLY A 341 -11.26 -8.00 -15.10
CA GLY A 341 -9.94 -8.64 -15.06
C GLY A 341 -8.99 -8.31 -16.22
N HIS A 342 -9.48 -7.70 -17.31
CA HIS A 342 -8.66 -7.26 -18.45
C HIS A 342 -8.36 -5.75 -18.42
N PHE A 343 -8.93 -5.01 -17.46
CA PHE A 343 -8.72 -3.58 -17.32
C PHE A 343 -7.25 -3.28 -17.00
N PRO A 344 -6.65 -2.21 -17.58
CA PRO A 344 -5.23 -1.91 -17.38
C PRO A 344 -4.86 -1.71 -15.89
N PHE A 345 -3.92 -2.50 -15.37
CA PHE A 345 -3.55 -2.44 -13.94
C PHE A 345 -3.06 -1.07 -13.46
N HIS A 346 -2.24 -0.38 -14.24
CA HIS A 346 -1.75 0.95 -13.84
C HIS A 346 -2.90 1.94 -13.62
N VAL A 347 -3.95 1.89 -14.46
CA VAL A 347 -5.13 2.75 -14.30
C VAL A 347 -5.93 2.34 -13.07
N ALA A 348 -6.14 1.03 -12.86
CA ALA A 348 -6.84 0.52 -11.68
C ALA A 348 -6.12 0.93 -10.38
N TYR A 349 -4.79 0.84 -10.38
CA TYR A 349 -3.96 1.29 -9.27
C TYR A 349 -4.15 2.79 -9.01
N ASN A 350 -4.02 3.64 -10.04
CA ASN A 350 -4.22 5.09 -9.90
C ASN A 350 -5.61 5.45 -9.36
N ILE A 351 -6.66 4.74 -9.80
CA ILE A 351 -8.02 4.91 -9.27
C ILE A 351 -8.07 4.54 -7.78
N SER A 352 -7.45 3.43 -7.38
CA SER A 352 -7.40 3.02 -5.96
C SER A 352 -6.61 4.00 -5.10
N GLU A 353 -5.49 4.52 -5.61
CA GLU A 353 -4.68 5.54 -4.95
C GLU A 353 -5.45 6.86 -4.80
N ALA A 354 -6.18 7.28 -5.84
CA ALA A 354 -7.04 8.46 -5.78
C ALA A 354 -8.17 8.30 -4.76
N CYS A 355 -8.78 7.11 -4.66
CA CYS A 355 -9.79 6.84 -3.62
C CYS A 355 -9.16 6.96 -2.22
N CYS A 356 -7.97 6.41 -2.03
CA CYS A 356 -7.23 6.54 -0.75
C CYS A 356 -6.94 8.02 -0.43
N LYS A 357 -6.56 8.84 -1.43
CA LYS A 357 -6.35 10.28 -1.27
C LYS A 357 -7.63 11.02 -0.87
N GLU A 358 -8.78 10.70 -1.47
CA GLU A 358 -10.08 11.26 -1.07
C GLU A 358 -10.44 10.88 0.38
N ALA A 359 -10.23 9.62 0.76
CA ALA A 359 -10.42 9.16 2.14
C ALA A 359 -9.54 9.93 3.13
N LYS A 360 -8.25 10.14 2.80
CA LYS A 360 -7.34 11.00 3.59
C LYS A 360 -7.82 12.44 3.64
N GLY A 361 -8.31 12.99 2.52
CA GLY A 361 -8.89 14.33 2.44
C GLY A 361 -10.04 14.53 3.44
N LYS A 362 -11.01 13.61 3.44
CA LYS A 362 -12.13 13.64 4.39
C LYS A 362 -11.66 13.49 5.84
N ARG A 363 -10.70 12.60 6.10
CA ARG A 363 -10.06 12.45 7.42
C ARG A 363 -9.43 13.75 7.91
N LEU A 364 -8.70 14.47 7.06
CA LEU A 364 -8.10 15.76 7.40
C LEU A 364 -9.16 16.80 7.81
N LEU A 365 -10.28 16.87 7.07
CA LEU A 365 -11.39 17.77 7.36
C LEU A 365 -12.13 17.41 8.66
N LYS A 366 -12.15 16.14 9.04
CA LYS A 366 -12.81 15.60 10.24
C LYS A 366 -11.88 15.45 11.45
N GLY A 367 -10.77 16.19 11.49
CA GLY A 367 -9.91 16.27 12.69
C GLY A 367 -8.77 15.25 12.77
N LYS A 368 -8.45 14.55 11.68
CA LYS A 368 -7.33 13.59 11.58
C LYS A 368 -7.46 12.32 12.44
N GLU A 369 -8.67 11.89 12.77
CA GLU A 369 -8.90 10.71 13.60
C GLU A 369 -9.49 9.55 12.80
N GLY A 370 -9.17 8.31 13.21
CA GLY A 370 -9.73 7.08 12.66
C GLY A 370 -9.26 6.72 11.25
N SER A 371 -9.79 5.61 10.76
CA SER A 371 -9.54 5.04 9.44
C SER A 371 -10.72 5.27 8.50
N TYR A 372 -10.41 5.49 7.22
CA TYR A 372 -11.43 5.81 6.20
C TYR A 372 -11.27 4.94 4.96
N ILE A 373 -12.38 4.66 4.29
CA ILE A 373 -12.44 3.88 3.06
C ILE A 373 -13.18 4.68 1.99
N ASP A 374 -12.61 4.78 0.80
CA ASP A 374 -13.32 5.18 -0.42
C ASP A 374 -13.21 4.09 -1.49
N PHE A 375 -14.09 4.13 -2.48
CA PHE A 375 -14.08 3.18 -3.57
C PHE A 375 -14.60 3.75 -4.89
N GLN A 376 -14.28 3.04 -5.97
CA GLN A 376 -14.80 3.32 -7.30
C GLN A 376 -15.10 2.02 -8.05
N LEU A 377 -16.33 1.92 -8.56
CA LEU A 377 -16.73 0.88 -9.50
C LEU A 377 -16.53 1.36 -10.94
N VAL A 378 -15.58 0.74 -11.65
CA VAL A 378 -15.25 1.08 -13.04
C VAL A 378 -16.16 0.32 -14.00
N ARG A 379 -17.07 1.05 -14.65
CA ARG A 379 -18.04 0.48 -15.61
C ARG A 379 -17.64 0.67 -17.08
N GLY A 380 -16.76 1.61 -17.37
CA GLY A 380 -16.33 1.98 -18.71
C GLY A 380 -14.80 1.99 -18.84
N SER A 381 -14.30 1.88 -20.07
CA SER A 381 -12.88 1.94 -20.37
C SER A 381 -12.28 3.36 -20.27
N ASP A 382 -13.13 4.37 -20.16
CA ASP A 382 -12.81 5.79 -20.07
C ASP A 382 -12.63 6.29 -18.63
N THR A 383 -13.00 5.48 -17.63
CA THR A 383 -12.85 5.85 -16.22
C THR A 383 -11.38 5.91 -15.83
N THR A 384 -10.99 7.03 -15.22
CA THR A 384 -9.63 7.33 -14.75
C THR A 384 -9.66 7.85 -13.33
N GLU A 385 -8.49 8.12 -12.75
CA GLU A 385 -8.34 8.75 -11.44
C GLU A 385 -8.96 10.16 -11.36
N ARG A 386 -9.17 10.82 -12.51
CA ARG A 386 -9.86 12.11 -12.59
C ARG A 386 -11.34 12.02 -12.23
N ASP A 387 -11.97 10.87 -12.47
CA ASP A 387 -13.34 10.61 -12.06
C ASP A 387 -13.47 10.34 -10.55
N VAL A 388 -12.33 10.22 -9.88
CA VAL A 388 -12.21 10.10 -8.42
C VAL A 388 -11.84 11.42 -7.77
N SER A 389 -10.90 12.14 -8.37
CA SER A 389 -10.32 13.35 -7.79
C SER A 389 -11.33 14.47 -7.70
N GLY A 390 -11.42 15.12 -6.54
CA GLY A 390 -12.28 16.30 -6.37
C GLY A 390 -13.76 15.97 -6.22
N ARG A 391 -14.11 14.78 -5.71
CA ARG A 391 -15.47 14.39 -5.29
C ARG A 391 -15.99 15.17 -4.07
N GLY A 392 -15.39 16.33 -3.77
CA GLY A 392 -15.80 17.21 -2.69
C GLY A 392 -17.23 17.70 -2.89
N ASP A 393 -18.03 17.49 -1.85
CA ASP A 393 -19.42 17.87 -1.67
C ASP A 393 -20.48 17.19 -2.55
N GLU A 394 -21.68 17.09 -1.96
CA GLU A 394 -22.96 16.43 -2.30
C GLU A 394 -23.44 16.46 -3.77
N GLN A 395 -22.69 17.02 -4.72
CA GLN A 395 -23.07 17.21 -6.13
C GLN A 395 -23.41 15.93 -6.90
N LEU A 396 -22.94 14.76 -6.45
CA LEU A 396 -23.24 13.46 -7.07
C LEU A 396 -24.17 12.57 -6.24
N GLY A 397 -24.67 13.05 -5.09
CA GLY A 397 -25.57 12.28 -4.22
C GLY A 397 -24.96 11.00 -3.64
N ARG A 398 -23.64 10.97 -3.43
CA ARG A 398 -22.89 9.86 -2.80
C ARG A 398 -22.42 10.24 -1.40
N LYS A 399 -22.27 9.28 -0.48
CA LYS A 399 -21.89 9.54 0.92
C LYS A 399 -20.40 9.31 1.19
N ARG A 400 -19.76 8.43 0.42
CA ARG A 400 -18.33 8.11 0.52
C ARG A 400 -17.43 9.36 0.44
N PRO A 401 -16.22 9.36 1.02
CA PRO A 401 -15.58 8.28 1.80
C PRO A 401 -16.28 7.94 3.13
N TYR A 402 -16.11 6.72 3.64
CA TYR A 402 -16.72 6.22 4.88
C TYR A 402 -15.69 6.10 6.01
N ARG A 403 -16.03 6.58 7.21
CA ARG A 403 -15.25 6.33 8.43
C ARG A 403 -15.58 4.94 8.98
N LEU A 404 -14.56 4.18 9.40
CA LEU A 404 -14.67 2.78 9.81
C LEU A 404 -15.64 2.55 10.97
N ASP A 405 -15.47 3.28 12.08
CA ASP A 405 -16.20 3.12 13.35
C ASP A 405 -17.55 3.87 13.40
N GLU A 406 -17.82 4.76 12.43
CA GLU A 406 -18.99 5.64 12.45
C GLU A 406 -19.95 5.36 11.28
N ASP A 407 -19.45 5.40 10.04
CA ASP A 407 -20.30 5.40 8.84
C ASP A 407 -20.34 4.06 8.12
N LEU A 408 -19.26 3.27 8.17
CA LEU A 408 -19.11 2.07 7.34
C LEU A 408 -20.14 0.98 7.70
N GLY A 409 -20.45 0.82 8.99
CA GLY A 409 -21.46 -0.13 9.45
C GLY A 409 -22.86 0.13 8.86
N ALA A 410 -23.20 1.39 8.59
CA ALA A 410 -24.45 1.72 7.92
C ALA A 410 -24.45 1.24 6.45
N LEU A 411 -23.31 1.35 5.75
CA LEU A 411 -23.18 0.88 4.37
C LEU A 411 -23.28 -0.64 4.29
N THR A 412 -22.54 -1.37 5.13
CA THR A 412 -22.56 -2.84 5.13
C THR A 412 -23.95 -3.37 5.50
N LYS A 413 -24.65 -2.74 6.45
CA LYS A 413 -26.04 -3.05 6.77
C LYS A 413 -26.99 -2.79 5.59
N ALA A 414 -26.83 -1.67 4.88
CA ALA A 414 -27.63 -1.39 3.68
C ALA A 414 -27.41 -2.43 2.58
N ILE A 415 -26.17 -2.86 2.36
CA ILE A 415 -25.83 -3.94 1.42
C ILE A 415 -26.51 -5.26 1.83
N ASP A 416 -26.47 -5.62 3.12
CA ASP A 416 -27.08 -6.86 3.64
C ASP A 416 -28.61 -6.88 3.47
N VAL A 417 -29.27 -5.75 3.72
CA VAL A 417 -30.71 -5.59 3.45
C VAL A 417 -31.00 -5.80 1.97
N LEU A 418 -30.24 -5.17 1.07
CA LEU A 418 -30.41 -5.32 -0.38
C LEU A 418 -30.20 -6.78 -0.85
N GLN A 419 -29.17 -7.46 -0.32
CA GLN A 419 -28.91 -8.86 -0.64
C GLN A 419 -30.01 -9.79 -0.13
N THR A 420 -30.53 -9.55 1.08
CA THR A 420 -31.63 -10.31 1.68
C THR A 420 -32.92 -10.16 0.89
N GLU A 421 -33.28 -8.93 0.53
CA GLU A 421 -34.47 -8.63 -0.25
C GLU A 421 -34.39 -9.25 -1.66
N ARG A 422 -33.20 -9.25 -2.28
CA ARG A 422 -32.97 -9.94 -3.56
C ARG A 422 -33.18 -11.45 -3.46
N LYS A 423 -32.70 -12.09 -2.38
CA LYS A 423 -32.92 -13.53 -2.14
C LYS A 423 -34.42 -13.85 -1.97
N ARG A 424 -35.17 -12.98 -1.27
CA ARG A 424 -36.63 -13.12 -1.08
C ARG A 424 -37.41 -12.99 -2.40
N ALA A 425 -36.95 -12.13 -3.30
CA ALA A 425 -37.66 -11.76 -4.52
C ALA A 425 -37.72 -12.83 -5.64
N ARG A 426 -37.10 -14.02 -5.49
CA ARG A 426 -37.00 -15.06 -6.55
C ARG A 426 -36.67 -14.48 -7.94
N GLU A 427 -35.43 -14.06 -8.12
CA GLU A 427 -34.67 -13.92 -9.39
C GLU A 427 -35.22 -13.15 -10.61
N SER A 428 -36.35 -12.44 -10.59
CA SER A 428 -36.72 -11.61 -11.77
C SER A 428 -37.28 -10.22 -11.49
N ASP A 429 -37.87 -9.96 -10.31
CA ASP A 429 -38.52 -8.68 -10.10
C ASP A 429 -37.55 -7.58 -9.60
N PHE A 430 -36.64 -7.86 -8.67
CA PHE A 430 -35.60 -6.89 -8.25
C PHE A 430 -34.29 -7.12 -9.03
N ALA A 431 -34.38 -7.15 -10.36
CA ALA A 431 -33.25 -7.37 -11.25
C ALA A 431 -32.31 -6.15 -11.29
N ARG A 432 -31.06 -6.36 -11.74
CA ARG A 432 -30.05 -5.32 -12.07
C ARG A 432 -30.64 -4.11 -12.82
N SER A 433 -31.72 -4.31 -13.57
CA SER A 433 -32.46 -3.24 -14.25
C SER A 433 -33.08 -2.21 -13.31
N LYS A 434 -33.60 -2.59 -12.13
CA LYS A 434 -34.17 -1.65 -11.15
C LYS A 434 -33.12 -0.87 -10.40
N GLN A 435 -32.01 -1.52 -10.08
CA GLN A 435 -30.81 -0.88 -9.53
C GLN A 435 -30.25 0.12 -10.53
N ALA A 436 -30.17 -0.25 -11.81
CA ALA A 436 -29.83 0.68 -12.88
C ALA A 436 -30.85 1.81 -13.01
N GLN A 437 -32.16 1.54 -12.93
CA GLN A 437 -33.20 2.58 -12.96
C GLN A 437 -33.09 3.54 -11.77
N LEU A 438 -32.85 3.05 -10.56
CA LEU A 438 -32.70 3.88 -9.38
C LEU A 438 -31.41 4.71 -9.48
N TYR A 439 -30.31 4.10 -9.90
CA TYR A 439 -29.06 4.79 -10.18
C TYR A 439 -29.24 5.91 -11.22
N GLN A 440 -29.96 5.63 -12.32
CA GLN A 440 -30.28 6.64 -13.34
C GLN A 440 -31.21 7.73 -12.81
N ALA A 441 -32.16 7.40 -11.95
CA ALA A 441 -33.03 8.37 -11.30
C ALA A 441 -32.23 9.29 -10.35
N TYR A 442 -31.26 8.74 -9.62
CA TYR A 442 -30.34 9.48 -8.76
C TYR A 442 -29.46 10.48 -9.53
N LEU A 443 -29.17 10.21 -10.79
CA LEU A 443 -28.39 11.12 -11.66
C LEU A 443 -29.22 12.28 -12.25
N LYS A 444 -30.53 12.33 -12.00
CA LYS A 444 -31.43 13.29 -12.65
C LYS A 444 -32.10 14.26 -11.69
N THR A 445 -33.21 13.88 -11.06
CA THR A 445 -34.01 14.81 -10.22
C THR A 445 -34.61 14.08 -9.01
N GLU A 446 -34.87 14.83 -7.93
CA GLU A 446 -35.50 14.29 -6.73
C GLU A 446 -36.88 13.66 -6.98
N GLU A 447 -37.62 14.18 -7.95
CA GLU A 447 -38.92 13.66 -8.34
C GLU A 447 -38.81 12.30 -9.04
N GLU A 448 -37.81 12.10 -9.90
CA GLU A 448 -37.54 10.78 -10.49
C GLU A 448 -37.10 9.76 -9.43
N ILE A 449 -36.31 10.19 -8.44
CA ILE A 449 -35.93 9.36 -7.29
C ILE A 449 -37.18 8.93 -6.52
N TYR A 450 -38.04 9.89 -6.14
CA TYR A 450 -39.28 9.62 -5.41
C TYR A 450 -40.18 8.65 -6.18
N ASN A 451 -40.43 8.91 -7.46
CA ASN A 451 -41.25 8.05 -8.30
C ASN A 451 -40.70 6.62 -8.42
N THR A 452 -39.37 6.48 -8.50
CA THR A 452 -38.74 5.16 -8.60
C THR A 452 -38.75 4.43 -7.26
N MET A 453 -38.53 5.15 -6.14
CA MET A 453 -38.68 4.62 -4.78
C MET A 453 -40.12 4.18 -4.49
N SER A 454 -41.13 4.96 -4.89
CA SER A 454 -42.54 4.56 -4.75
C SER A 454 -42.90 3.32 -5.57
N LYS A 455 -42.35 3.18 -6.79
CA LYS A 455 -42.51 1.96 -7.61
C LYS A 455 -41.84 0.73 -7.01
N ILE A 456 -40.73 0.92 -6.30
CA ILE A 456 -40.04 -0.14 -5.56
C ILE A 456 -40.88 -0.54 -4.33
N LYS A 457 -41.40 0.46 -3.59
CA LYS A 457 -42.29 0.26 -2.45
C LYS A 457 -43.56 -0.49 -2.80
N SER A 458 -44.19 -0.16 -3.94
CA SER A 458 -45.40 -0.84 -4.40
C SER A 458 -45.20 -2.32 -4.74
N ARG A 459 -43.95 -2.79 -4.84
CA ARG A 459 -43.59 -4.18 -5.09
C ARG A 459 -43.11 -4.93 -3.85
N GLY A 460 -43.28 -4.34 -2.66
CA GLY A 460 -43.01 -4.98 -1.37
C GLY A 460 -41.63 -4.70 -0.77
N PHE A 461 -40.83 -3.81 -1.37
CA PHE A 461 -39.50 -3.44 -0.86
C PHE A 461 -39.54 -2.08 -0.18
N SER A 462 -39.16 -2.00 1.10
CA SER A 462 -39.09 -0.73 1.83
C SER A 462 -37.65 -0.40 2.23
N PHE A 463 -37.20 0.80 1.89
CA PHE A 463 -35.88 1.36 2.24
C PHE A 463 -36.01 2.71 2.94
N GLU A 464 -37.16 2.98 3.56
CA GLU A 464 -37.51 4.32 4.09
C GLU A 464 -36.62 4.79 5.24
N ASP A 465 -35.94 3.85 5.91
CA ASP A 465 -35.04 4.11 7.03
C ASP A 465 -33.57 4.32 6.60
N LEU A 466 -33.25 4.23 5.29
CA LEU A 466 -31.89 4.35 4.78
C LEU A 466 -31.67 5.70 4.09
N ASP A 467 -30.55 6.33 4.41
CA ASP A 467 -30.09 7.55 3.75
C ASP A 467 -29.95 7.34 2.22
N LYS A 468 -30.37 8.33 1.44
CA LYS A 468 -30.41 8.27 -0.02
C LYS A 468 -29.01 8.05 -0.62
N ALA A 469 -28.02 8.79 -0.13
CA ALA A 469 -26.65 8.76 -0.64
C ALA A 469 -25.95 7.46 -0.25
N LEU A 470 -26.21 6.96 0.96
CA LEU A 470 -25.82 5.63 1.40
C LEU A 470 -26.38 4.52 0.50
N LEU A 471 -27.65 4.63 0.12
CA LEU A 471 -28.33 3.64 -0.72
C LEU A 471 -27.68 3.54 -2.11
N LEU A 472 -27.28 4.68 -2.70
CA LEU A 472 -26.61 4.73 -4.00
C LEU A 472 -25.28 3.97 -3.98
N ASP A 473 -24.47 4.22 -2.95
CA ASP A 473 -23.20 3.53 -2.71
C ASP A 473 -23.41 2.02 -2.43
N ALA A 474 -24.44 1.66 -1.65
CA ALA A 474 -24.81 0.26 -1.40
C ALA A 474 -25.25 -0.48 -2.67
N PHE A 475 -25.96 0.19 -3.58
CA PHE A 475 -26.27 -0.37 -4.88
C PHE A 475 -25.02 -0.62 -5.71
N GLU A 476 -24.01 0.24 -5.71
CA GLU A 476 -22.79 -0.05 -6.47
C GLU A 476 -22.09 -1.34 -5.99
N LEU A 477 -22.18 -1.66 -4.70
CA LEU A 477 -21.45 -2.76 -4.08
C LEU A 477 -22.25 -4.04 -3.84
N VAL A 478 -23.58 -4.05 -4.04
CA VAL A 478 -24.44 -5.21 -3.71
C VAL A 478 -23.99 -6.52 -4.40
N ASP A 479 -23.45 -6.42 -5.61
CA ASP A 479 -22.92 -7.53 -6.40
C ASP A 479 -21.46 -7.90 -6.04
N TYR A 480 -20.81 -7.09 -5.20
CA TYR A 480 -19.37 -7.15 -4.89
C TYR A 480 -19.11 -7.12 -3.38
N TYR A 481 -19.94 -7.80 -2.60
CA TYR A 481 -19.80 -7.93 -1.15
C TYR A 481 -20.10 -9.34 -0.66
N GLU A 482 -19.11 -10.00 -0.05
CA GLU A 482 -19.23 -11.31 0.59
C GLU A 482 -19.30 -11.17 2.12
N LYS A 483 -20.48 -11.39 2.69
CA LYS A 483 -20.70 -11.26 4.14
C LYS A 483 -19.96 -12.33 4.96
N GLU A 484 -19.98 -13.58 4.50
CA GLU A 484 -19.44 -14.74 5.22
C GLU A 484 -17.99 -15.04 4.82
N LEU A 485 -17.16 -14.00 4.67
CA LEU A 485 -15.78 -14.14 4.23
C LEU A 485 -14.86 -14.74 5.29
N PHE A 486 -15.09 -14.39 6.56
CA PHE A 486 -14.27 -14.85 7.69
C PHE A 486 -14.95 -16.01 8.40
N LYS A 487 -14.15 -16.88 9.04
CA LYS A 487 -14.68 -17.93 9.91
C LYS A 487 -15.43 -17.25 11.07
N GLU A 488 -16.61 -17.75 11.41
CA GLU A 488 -17.32 -17.29 12.60
C GLU A 488 -16.39 -17.44 13.81
N SER A 489 -16.07 -16.31 14.44
CA SER A 489 -15.33 -16.33 15.69
C SER A 489 -16.27 -16.96 16.71
N GLY A 490 -15.98 -18.19 17.13
CA GLY A 490 -16.62 -18.81 18.28
C GLY A 490 -16.17 -18.09 19.55
N ASP A 491 -16.58 -16.83 19.74
CA ASP A 491 -16.57 -16.22 21.06
C ASP A 491 -17.61 -15.10 21.19
N GLN A 492 -18.14 -14.99 22.40
CA GLN A 492 -19.42 -14.41 22.78
C GLN A 492 -19.47 -12.87 22.74
N SER A 493 -20.68 -12.36 22.52
CA SER A 493 -21.17 -10.99 22.85
C SER A 493 -20.59 -9.80 22.08
N CYS A 494 -21.24 -9.46 20.97
CA CYS A 494 -21.51 -8.06 20.64
C CYS A 494 -22.95 -7.91 20.12
N SER A 495 -23.89 -8.15 21.03
CA SER A 495 -25.27 -7.68 20.90
C SER A 495 -25.36 -6.26 21.43
N LEU A 496 -25.05 -5.28 20.59
CA LEU A 496 -25.34 -3.86 20.75
C LEU A 496 -25.63 -3.38 19.31
N LEU A 497 -26.82 -2.99 18.89
CA LEU A 497 -27.87 -2.20 19.53
C LEU A 497 -29.24 -2.54 18.91
N THR A 498 -30.24 -2.71 19.76
CA THR A 498 -31.63 -2.28 19.51
C THR A 498 -31.72 -0.77 19.42
#